data_AF-A0A946IWT0-F1
#
_entry.id   AF-A0A946IWT0-F1
#
_cell.length_a   1.000
_cell.length_b   1.000
_cell.length_c   1.000
_cell.angle_alpha   90.00
_cell.angle_beta   90.00
_cell.angle_gamma   90.00
#
_symmetry.space_group_name_H-M   'P 1'
#
loop_
_entity.id
_entity.type
_entity.pdbx_description
1 polymer ?
#
loop_
_entity_poly.entity_id
_entity_poly.type
_entity_poly.pdbx_seq_one_letter_code
_entity_poly.pdbx_strand_id
1 'polypeptide(L)'
;MRLILGFATLIFLLGTNIGFAKEDCLSISHKPVKVEAWLSKKYEKDYRNIRREFAEMGDTKVGLFIYSAENPSRIVAIGRCVPAYMAQHFMKKAWKYSLGTTHLVHQGFVSSHWAGVGTSLFSENSMSAITPEQLNRLMDDTLDTESFQEMYRALTVQKEKVSAFGLMLDNPKLIRE
;
A
#
# COMPACT_ATOMS: atom_id res chain seq x y z
N MET A 1 2.29 -67.71 9.78
CA MET A 1 1.14 -66.87 10.16
C MET A 1 1.69 -65.47 10.41
N ARG A 2 1.16 -64.47 9.69
CA ARG A 2 1.60 -63.07 9.62
C ARG A 2 1.61 -62.40 11.00
N LEU A 3 2.47 -61.40 11.22
CA LEU A 3 2.16 -60.06 11.79
C LEU A 3 3.48 -59.26 11.93
N ILE A 4 3.85 -58.49 10.89
CA ILE A 4 3.72 -57.03 10.78
C ILE A 4 4.79 -56.25 11.57
N LEU A 5 5.69 -55.69 10.77
CA LEU A 5 6.68 -54.64 11.03
C LEU A 5 6.02 -53.40 11.66
N GLY A 6 6.45 -52.99 12.86
CA GLY A 6 6.01 -51.74 13.50
C GLY A 6 7.06 -50.65 13.34
N PHE A 7 6.99 -49.88 12.25
CA PHE A 7 7.80 -48.69 12.02
C PHE A 7 7.18 -47.52 12.80
N ALA A 8 7.75 -47.15 13.95
CA ALA A 8 7.31 -45.98 14.71
C ALA A 8 8.21 -44.77 14.37
N THR A 9 8.04 -44.19 13.19
CA THR A 9 8.57 -42.85 12.88
C THR A 9 7.60 -41.81 13.44
N LEU A 10 7.93 -41.30 14.62
CA LEU A 10 7.27 -40.16 15.24
C LEU A 10 7.66 -38.89 14.47
N ILE A 11 6.85 -38.50 13.49
CA ILE A 11 6.98 -37.22 12.80
C ILE A 11 6.48 -36.13 13.75
N PHE A 12 7.39 -35.49 14.48
CA PHE A 12 7.15 -34.22 15.14
C PHE A 12 6.98 -33.15 14.04
N LEU A 13 5.74 -32.91 13.63
CA LEU A 13 5.35 -31.70 12.91
C LEU A 13 5.52 -30.52 13.89
N LEU A 14 6.74 -29.99 13.97
CA LEU A 14 6.99 -28.65 14.49
C LEU A 14 6.15 -27.69 13.63
N GLY A 15 5.04 -27.24 14.19
CA GLY A 15 4.30 -26.09 13.69
C GLY A 15 5.18 -24.86 13.81
N THR A 16 6.05 -24.65 12.82
CA THR A 16 6.63 -23.34 12.59
C THR A 16 5.48 -22.44 12.18
N ASN A 17 4.97 -21.66 13.13
CA ASN A 17 4.28 -20.43 12.78
C ASN A 17 5.28 -19.64 11.92
N ILE A 18 5.07 -19.62 10.60
CA ILE A 18 5.72 -18.67 9.71
C ILE A 18 5.07 -17.32 10.03
N GLY A 19 5.34 -16.80 11.23
CA GLY A 19 5.13 -15.40 11.52
C GLY A 19 6.10 -14.67 10.61
N PHE A 20 5.57 -13.91 9.65
CA PHE A 20 6.40 -13.00 8.87
C PHE A 20 7.05 -12.05 9.87
N ALA A 21 8.31 -12.30 10.21
CA ALA A 21 9.09 -11.42 11.04
C ALA A 21 9.02 -10.02 10.40
N LYS A 22 8.67 -9.01 11.20
CA LYS A 22 8.61 -7.62 10.75
C LYS A 22 10.02 -7.21 10.35
N GLU A 23 10.36 -7.37 9.07
CA GLU A 23 11.68 -7.03 8.54
C GLU A 23 11.94 -5.55 8.82
N ASP A 24 13.09 -5.22 9.41
CA ASP A 24 13.41 -3.83 9.71
C ASP A 24 13.47 -2.99 8.44
N CYS A 25 13.07 -1.72 8.53
CA CYS A 25 13.14 -0.83 7.39
C CYS A 25 14.59 -0.52 7.05
N LEU A 26 15.09 -1.13 5.97
CA LEU A 26 16.38 -0.78 5.39
C LEU A 26 16.42 0.72 5.06
N SER A 27 17.60 1.33 5.16
CA SER A 27 17.75 2.72 4.74
C SER A 27 17.52 2.86 3.24
N ILE A 28 17.04 4.03 2.84
CA ILE A 28 16.74 4.35 1.44
C ILE A 28 17.99 4.27 0.56
N SER A 29 19.18 4.57 1.13
CA SER A 29 20.48 4.41 0.47
C SER A 29 20.76 2.97 0.02
N HIS A 30 20.18 1.99 0.70
CA HIS A 30 20.26 0.58 0.32
C HIS A 30 19.09 0.14 -0.56
N LYS A 31 17.90 0.76 -0.40
CA LYS A 31 16.70 0.42 -1.17
C LYS A 31 15.87 1.66 -1.53
N PRO A 32 16.01 2.15 -2.78
CA PRO A 32 15.21 3.28 -3.27
C PRO A 32 13.71 3.00 -3.19
N VAL A 33 12.92 4.04 -2.90
CA VAL A 33 11.46 3.94 -2.87
C VAL A 33 10.93 3.86 -4.31
N LYS A 34 10.18 2.80 -4.64
CA LYS A 34 9.51 2.69 -5.93
C LYS A 34 8.15 3.38 -5.85
N VAL A 35 7.87 4.32 -6.75
CA VAL A 35 6.55 4.94 -6.89
C VAL A 35 5.97 4.61 -8.26
N GLU A 36 4.76 4.05 -8.26
CA GLU A 36 3.96 3.81 -9.46
C GLU A 36 2.74 4.72 -9.44
N ALA A 37 2.59 5.58 -10.45
CA ALA A 37 1.49 6.52 -10.52
C ALA A 37 0.72 6.41 -11.83
N TRP A 38 -0.61 6.36 -11.72
CA TRP A 38 -1.54 6.44 -12.83
C TRP A 38 -2.04 7.87 -12.97
N LEU A 39 -1.87 8.43 -14.16
CA LEU A 39 -2.18 9.81 -14.50
C LEU A 39 -3.43 9.87 -15.38
N SER A 40 -4.24 10.93 -15.24
CA SER A 40 -5.30 11.23 -16.21
C SER A 40 -4.72 11.38 -17.62
N LYS A 41 -5.47 10.91 -18.63
CA LYS A 41 -5.05 10.97 -20.05
C LYS A 41 -4.62 12.36 -20.53
N LYS A 42 -5.23 13.42 -19.99
CA LYS A 42 -4.88 14.82 -20.31
C LYS A 42 -3.41 15.19 -20.05
N TYR A 43 -2.72 14.45 -19.18
CA TYR A 43 -1.32 14.68 -18.82
C TYR A 43 -0.32 13.88 -19.65
N GLU A 44 -0.78 13.12 -20.66
CA GLU A 44 0.08 12.29 -21.51
C GLU A 44 1.20 13.09 -22.19
N LYS A 45 0.91 14.31 -22.64
CA LYS A 45 1.90 15.20 -23.27
C LYS A 45 2.97 15.71 -22.29
N ASP A 46 2.66 15.77 -21.00
CA ASP A 46 3.55 16.26 -19.94
C ASP A 46 4.33 15.12 -19.25
N TYR A 47 4.18 13.87 -19.70
CA TYR A 47 4.70 12.66 -19.06
C TYR A 47 6.14 12.80 -18.53
N ARG A 48 7.05 13.32 -19.37
CA ARG A 48 8.47 13.46 -19.00
C ARG A 48 8.69 14.47 -17.88
N ASN A 49 7.93 15.57 -17.86
CA ASN A 49 8.02 16.59 -16.82
C ASN A 49 7.46 16.05 -15.51
N ILE A 50 6.30 15.38 -15.58
CA ILE A 50 5.67 14.75 -14.42
C ILE A 50 6.58 13.66 -13.83
N ARG A 51 7.27 12.88 -14.67
CA ARG A 51 8.23 11.88 -14.20
C ARG A 51 9.35 12.50 -13.38
N ARG A 52 9.87 13.67 -13.79
CA ARG A 52 10.88 14.40 -13.03
C ARG A 52 10.30 14.93 -11.73
N GLU A 53 9.07 15.46 -11.75
CA GLU A 53 8.38 15.91 -10.54
C GLU A 53 8.22 14.81 -9.49
N PHE A 54 7.89 13.58 -9.88
CA PHE A 54 7.86 12.44 -8.96
C PHE A 54 9.25 12.04 -8.45
N ALA A 55 10.31 12.30 -9.22
CA ALA A 55 11.68 11.97 -8.88
C ALA A 55 12.41 13.06 -8.07
N GLU A 56 11.78 14.23 -7.85
CA GLU A 56 12.38 15.42 -7.20
C GLU A 56 13.02 15.11 -5.84
N MET A 57 12.46 14.16 -5.08
CA MET A 57 12.91 13.85 -3.72
C MET A 57 14.18 12.98 -3.66
N GLY A 58 14.75 12.58 -4.80
CA GLY A 58 15.91 11.66 -4.83
C GLY A 58 15.54 10.24 -4.41
N ASP A 59 16.47 9.29 -4.61
CA ASP A 59 16.34 7.87 -4.24
C ASP A 59 14.96 7.22 -4.53
N THR A 60 14.38 7.59 -5.67
CA THR A 60 13.10 7.07 -6.14
C THR A 60 13.22 6.33 -7.47
N LYS A 61 12.46 5.24 -7.61
CA LYS A 61 12.24 4.56 -8.89
C LYS A 61 10.83 4.87 -9.37
N VAL A 62 10.72 5.75 -10.36
CA VAL A 62 9.42 6.23 -10.86
C VAL A 62 8.93 5.41 -12.05
N GLY A 63 7.77 4.79 -11.90
CA GLY A 63 6.94 4.24 -12.97
C GLY A 63 5.68 5.08 -13.15
N LEU A 64 5.48 5.65 -14.34
CA LEU A 64 4.25 6.39 -14.65
C LEU A 64 3.45 5.65 -15.72
N PHE A 65 2.14 5.62 -15.53
CA PHE A 65 1.18 4.98 -16.42
C PHE A 65 0.11 6.00 -16.80
N ILE A 66 -0.28 6.02 -18.07
CA ILE A 66 -1.42 6.82 -18.52
C ILE A 66 -2.67 5.97 -18.39
N TYR A 67 -3.65 6.46 -17.64
CA TYR A 67 -4.96 5.82 -17.55
C TYR A 67 -5.72 6.11 -18.85
N SER A 68 -6.13 5.06 -19.57
CA SER A 68 -6.74 5.20 -20.91
C SER A 68 -8.08 5.94 -20.91
N ALA A 69 -8.80 5.89 -19.78
CA ALA A 69 -10.02 6.65 -19.57
C ALA A 69 -9.69 8.08 -19.09
N GLU A 70 -10.72 8.86 -18.72
CA GLU A 70 -10.51 10.27 -18.38
C GLU A 70 -9.67 10.44 -17.10
N ASN A 71 -10.04 9.74 -16.03
CA ASN A 71 -9.43 9.93 -14.72
C ASN A 71 -9.10 8.60 -14.02
N PRO A 72 -7.93 8.51 -13.37
CA PRO A 72 -7.53 7.35 -12.58
C PRO A 72 -8.31 7.28 -11.26
N SER A 73 -8.14 6.18 -10.52
CA SER A 73 -8.76 5.97 -9.22
C SER A 73 -8.20 6.94 -8.16
N ARG A 74 -9.00 7.33 -7.16
CA ARG A 74 -8.58 8.22 -6.06
C ARG A 74 -7.98 7.45 -4.89
N ILE A 75 -7.13 6.48 -5.22
CA ILE A 75 -6.57 5.49 -4.27
C ILE A 75 -5.06 5.72 -4.16
N VAL A 76 -4.56 5.73 -2.92
CA VAL A 76 -3.13 5.78 -2.62
C VAL A 76 -2.74 4.63 -1.69
N ALA A 77 -1.67 3.95 -2.04
CA ALA A 77 -1.09 2.86 -1.26
C ALA A 77 0.34 3.22 -0.87
N ILE A 78 0.69 3.17 0.41
CA ILE A 78 2.02 3.55 0.92
C ILE A 78 2.60 2.40 1.75
N GLY A 79 3.76 1.90 1.36
CA GLY A 79 4.48 0.87 2.10
C GLY A 79 5.01 1.36 3.45
N ARG A 80 5.17 0.42 4.38
CA ARG A 80 5.56 0.68 5.79
C ARG A 80 6.94 1.31 6.00
N CYS A 81 7.79 1.33 4.97
CA CYS A 81 9.14 1.90 5.02
C CYS A 81 9.31 3.11 4.07
N VAL A 82 8.21 3.66 3.56
CA VAL A 82 8.26 4.92 2.80
C VAL A 82 8.30 6.09 3.80
N PRO A 83 9.29 7.00 3.72
CA PRO A 83 9.34 8.17 4.60
C PRO A 83 8.13 9.09 4.45
N ALA A 84 7.76 9.78 5.53
CA ALA A 84 6.64 10.74 5.54
C ALA A 84 6.73 11.74 4.39
N TYR A 85 7.89 12.40 4.25
CA TYR A 85 8.09 13.43 3.23
C TYR A 85 7.90 12.91 1.79
N MET A 86 8.31 11.66 1.51
CA MET A 86 8.13 11.05 0.20
C MET A 86 6.66 10.68 -0.03
N ALA A 87 6.02 10.06 0.97
CA ALA A 87 4.61 9.68 0.89
C ALA A 87 3.72 10.92 0.67
N GLN A 88 3.95 11.98 1.44
CA GLN A 88 3.26 13.26 1.31
C GLN A 88 3.53 13.91 -0.05
N HIS A 89 4.76 13.87 -0.55
CA HIS A 89 5.07 14.32 -1.91
C HIS A 89 4.22 13.58 -2.95
N PHE A 90 4.17 12.25 -2.88
CA PHE A 90 3.36 11.44 -3.80
C PHE A 90 1.86 11.74 -3.70
N MET A 91 1.34 11.97 -2.48
CA MET A 91 -0.05 12.36 -2.27
C MET A 91 -0.36 13.77 -2.81
N LYS A 92 0.58 14.73 -2.73
CA LYS A 92 0.45 16.04 -3.41
C LYS A 92 0.37 15.87 -4.93
N LYS A 93 1.21 14.99 -5.49
CA LYS A 93 1.15 14.68 -6.94
C LYS A 93 -0.16 13.96 -7.31
N ALA A 94 -0.72 13.12 -6.43
CA ALA A 94 -2.04 12.51 -6.62
C ALA A 94 -3.15 13.56 -6.75
N TRP A 95 -3.11 14.62 -5.92
CA TRP A 95 -4.02 15.75 -6.03
C TRP A 95 -3.91 16.46 -7.39
N LYS A 96 -2.68 16.68 -7.84
CA LYS A 96 -2.39 17.37 -9.10
C LYS A 96 -2.78 16.55 -10.33
N TYR A 97 -2.55 15.24 -10.33
CA TYR A 97 -2.61 14.41 -11.55
C TYR A 97 -3.64 13.28 -11.56
N SER A 98 -4.25 12.96 -10.41
CA SER A 98 -5.07 11.76 -10.21
C SER A 98 -6.39 12.04 -9.44
N LEU A 99 -6.90 13.28 -9.49
CA LEU A 99 -8.11 13.74 -8.78
C LEU A 99 -8.05 13.66 -7.23
N GLY A 100 -6.85 13.56 -6.65
CA GLY A 100 -6.65 13.47 -5.21
C GLY A 100 -6.93 12.09 -4.62
N THR A 101 -7.03 12.04 -3.30
CA THR A 101 -7.08 10.79 -2.53
C THR A 101 -8.37 10.73 -1.72
N THR A 102 -9.08 9.62 -1.82
CA THR A 102 -10.26 9.30 -1.00
C THR A 102 -10.12 7.97 -0.28
N HIS A 103 -9.20 7.11 -0.70
CA HIS A 103 -8.99 5.80 -0.11
C HIS A 103 -7.50 5.51 0.08
N LEU A 104 -7.19 4.83 1.17
CA LEU A 104 -5.86 4.32 1.50
C LEU A 104 -5.86 2.80 1.53
N VAL A 105 -4.75 2.18 1.15
CA VAL A 105 -4.62 0.72 1.09
C VAL A 105 -3.83 0.22 2.29
N HIS A 106 -4.30 -0.87 2.92
CA HIS A 106 -3.57 -1.47 4.03
C HIS A 106 -2.16 -1.92 3.62
N GLN A 107 -1.16 -1.61 4.45
CA GLN A 107 0.25 -1.74 4.09
C GLN A 107 0.69 -3.18 3.83
N GLY A 108 -0.01 -4.16 4.40
CA GLY A 108 0.26 -5.58 4.15
C GLY A 108 -0.07 -6.06 2.73
N PHE A 109 -0.72 -5.23 1.89
CA PHE A 109 -0.93 -5.54 0.47
C PHE A 109 0.19 -5.08 -0.44
N VAL A 110 1.19 -4.36 0.09
CA VAL A 110 2.21 -3.70 -0.73
C VAL A 110 3.61 -3.95 -0.20
N SER A 111 4.59 -3.82 -1.09
CA SER A 111 6.00 -3.90 -0.69
C SER A 111 6.37 -2.72 0.22
N SER A 112 7.26 -2.96 1.19
CA SER A 112 7.60 -1.99 2.22
C SER A 112 8.15 -0.65 1.70
N HIS A 113 8.90 -0.68 0.60
CA HIS A 113 9.50 0.50 -0.05
C HIS A 113 8.79 0.87 -1.36
N TRP A 114 7.47 0.66 -1.42
CA TRP A 114 6.67 0.93 -2.61
C TRP A 114 5.50 1.85 -2.30
N ALA A 115 5.17 2.72 -3.26
CA ALA A 115 3.99 3.56 -3.24
C ALA A 115 3.22 3.45 -4.56
N GLY A 116 1.90 3.38 -4.47
CA GLY A 116 0.98 3.40 -5.59
C GLY A 116 0.08 4.64 -5.51
N VAL A 117 -0.04 5.38 -6.61
CA VAL A 117 -0.88 6.58 -6.70
C VAL A 117 -1.82 6.47 -7.90
N GLY A 118 -3.09 6.79 -7.72
CA GLY A 118 -4.03 6.74 -8.84
C GLY A 118 -4.47 5.32 -9.22
N THR A 119 -4.09 4.32 -8.45
CA THR A 119 -4.10 2.92 -8.88
C THR A 119 -5.47 2.26 -8.69
N SER A 120 -5.88 1.45 -9.66
CA SER A 120 -7.10 0.62 -9.60
C SER A 120 -6.80 -0.85 -9.26
N LEU A 121 -5.57 -1.16 -8.82
CA LEU A 121 -5.12 -2.53 -8.58
C LEU A 121 -5.78 -3.22 -7.38
N PHE A 122 -6.30 -2.45 -6.43
CA PHE A 122 -6.76 -2.97 -5.15
C PHE A 122 -8.29 -3.09 -5.11
N SER A 123 -8.77 -4.23 -4.58
CA SER A 123 -10.20 -4.43 -4.32
C SER A 123 -10.67 -3.50 -3.19
N GLU A 124 -11.96 -3.15 -3.19
CA GLU A 124 -12.60 -2.34 -2.16
C GLU A 124 -12.31 -2.83 -0.73
N ASN A 125 -12.29 -4.15 -0.53
CA ASN A 125 -12.04 -4.77 0.77
C ASN A 125 -10.57 -4.67 1.26
N SER A 126 -9.66 -4.21 0.40
CA SER A 126 -8.23 -3.96 0.71
C SER A 126 -7.94 -2.49 1.03
N MET A 127 -8.94 -1.62 0.93
CA MET A 127 -8.80 -0.18 1.11
C MET A 127 -9.80 0.39 2.11
N SER A 128 -9.45 1.51 2.73
CA SER A 128 -10.27 2.24 3.69
C SER A 128 -10.52 3.65 3.18
N ALA A 129 -11.77 4.07 3.18
CA ALA A 129 -12.15 5.44 2.86
C ALA A 129 -11.64 6.39 3.95
N ILE A 130 -11.17 7.56 3.53
CA ILE A 130 -10.72 8.63 4.44
C ILE A 130 -11.50 9.92 4.19
N THR A 131 -11.67 10.71 5.25
CA THR A 131 -12.24 12.05 5.19
C THR A 131 -11.18 13.08 4.76
N PRO A 132 -11.59 14.26 4.26
CA PRO A 132 -10.66 15.36 3.99
C PRO A 132 -9.85 15.79 5.24
N GLU A 133 -10.45 15.73 6.42
CA GLU A 133 -9.75 16.06 7.68
C GLU A 133 -8.65 15.04 8.00
N GLN A 134 -8.94 13.74 7.85
CA GLN A 134 -7.93 12.68 8.00
C GLN A 134 -6.82 12.80 6.95
N LEU A 135 -7.17 13.14 5.70
CA LEU A 135 -6.19 13.41 4.66
C LEU A 135 -5.29 14.60 5.04
N ASN A 136 -5.87 15.72 5.50
CA ASN A 136 -5.10 16.90 5.91
C ASN A 136 -4.15 16.58 7.07
N ARG A 137 -4.57 15.78 8.04
CA ARG A 137 -3.70 15.32 9.14
C ARG A 137 -2.52 14.49 8.62
N LEU A 138 -2.73 13.58 7.67
CA LEU A 138 -1.63 12.83 7.04
C LEU A 138 -0.68 13.73 6.23
N MET A 139 -1.19 14.84 5.72
CA MET A 139 -0.46 15.81 4.90
C MET A 139 0.27 16.90 5.70
N ASP A 140 0.19 16.86 7.04
CA ASP A 140 0.91 17.77 7.93
C ASP A 140 2.43 17.57 7.79
N ASP A 141 3.14 18.61 7.35
CA ASP A 141 4.57 18.56 7.05
C ASP A 141 5.45 18.55 8.30
N THR A 142 4.86 18.68 9.49
CA THR A 142 5.54 18.52 10.77
C THR A 142 5.62 17.07 11.25
N LEU A 143 4.90 16.15 10.60
CA LEU A 143 4.94 14.73 10.95
C LEU A 143 6.29 14.09 10.62
N ASP A 144 6.90 13.46 11.61
CA ASP A 144 7.99 12.52 11.36
C ASP A 144 7.49 11.23 10.70
N THR A 145 8.44 10.40 10.26
CA THR A 145 8.10 9.15 9.55
C THR A 145 7.37 8.15 10.45
N GLU A 146 7.68 8.08 11.74
CA GLU A 146 7.05 7.13 12.65
C GLU A 146 5.58 7.50 12.88
N SER A 147 5.32 8.77 13.21
CA SER A 147 4.00 9.35 13.43
C SER A 147 3.13 9.26 12.18
N PHE A 148 3.70 9.55 10.99
CA PHE A 148 3.01 9.36 9.72
C PHE A 148 2.60 7.90 9.51
N GLN A 149 3.54 6.97 9.73
CA GLN A 149 3.30 5.54 9.51
C GLN A 149 2.29 4.98 10.51
N GLU A 150 2.30 5.44 11.76
CA GLU A 150 1.28 5.12 12.76
C GLU A 150 -0.11 5.60 12.35
N MET A 151 -0.22 6.87 11.95
CA MET A 151 -1.48 7.42 11.46
C MET A 151 -1.99 6.67 10.23
N TYR A 152 -1.09 6.34 9.29
CA TYR A 152 -1.45 5.58 8.09
C TYR A 152 -2.02 4.20 8.44
N ARG A 153 -1.42 3.48 9.39
CA ARG A 153 -1.95 2.19 9.88
C ARG A 153 -3.32 2.36 10.51
N ALA A 154 -3.49 3.36 11.38
CA ALA A 154 -4.79 3.63 12.01
C ALA A 154 -5.90 3.94 11.00
N LEU A 155 -5.57 4.59 9.88
CA LEU A 155 -6.52 4.93 8.82
C LEU A 155 -6.78 3.80 7.82
N THR A 156 -6.01 2.71 7.88
CA THR A 156 -6.11 1.58 6.93
C THR A 156 -6.58 0.28 7.57
N VAL A 157 -7.08 0.33 8.81
CA VAL A 157 -7.70 -0.81 9.49
C VAL A 157 -8.86 -1.33 8.65
N GLN A 158 -8.84 -2.63 8.38
CA GLN A 158 -9.84 -3.29 7.57
C GLN A 158 -11.04 -3.71 8.42
N LYS A 159 -12.24 -3.65 7.84
CA LYS A 159 -13.44 -4.18 8.48
C LYS A 159 -13.34 -5.71 8.56
N GLU A 160 -13.74 -6.30 9.69
CA GLU A 160 -13.78 -7.76 9.84
C GLU A 160 -14.85 -8.41 8.96
N LYS A 161 -15.95 -7.70 8.73
CA LYS A 161 -17.08 -8.14 7.90
C LYS A 161 -17.31 -7.17 6.74
N VAL A 162 -17.72 -7.70 5.60
CA VAL A 162 -18.05 -6.94 4.39
C VAL A 162 -19.42 -7.36 3.86
N SER A 163 -20.14 -6.41 3.25
CA SER A 163 -21.38 -6.71 2.55
C SER A 163 -21.06 -7.23 1.15
N ALA A 164 -21.48 -8.45 0.84
CA ALA A 164 -21.33 -9.03 -0.49
C ALA A 164 -22.51 -9.95 -0.78
N PHE A 165 -23.06 -9.87 -2.00
CA PHE A 165 -24.21 -10.67 -2.44
C PHE A 165 -25.45 -10.56 -1.52
N GLY A 166 -25.64 -9.38 -0.89
CA GLY A 166 -26.74 -9.15 0.06
C GLY A 166 -26.54 -9.78 1.44
N LEU A 167 -25.35 -10.33 1.73
CA LEU A 167 -24.99 -10.96 3.00
C LEU A 167 -23.84 -10.22 3.69
N MET A 168 -23.80 -10.32 5.03
CA MET A 168 -22.64 -9.89 5.82
C MET A 168 -21.68 -11.07 5.99
N LEU A 169 -20.56 -11.03 5.26
CA LEU A 169 -19.57 -12.11 5.20
C LEU A 169 -18.27 -11.69 5.88
N ASP A 170 -17.43 -12.67 6.23
CA ASP A 170 -16.04 -12.40 6.63
C ASP A 170 -15.30 -11.67 5.51
N ASN A 171 -14.52 -10.66 5.89
CA ASN A 171 -13.71 -9.93 4.93
C ASN A 171 -12.63 -10.87 4.37
N PRO A 172 -12.69 -11.23 3.07
CA PRO A 172 -11.73 -12.16 2.47
C PRO A 172 -10.32 -11.55 2.34
N LYS A 173 -10.19 -10.24 2.58
CA LYS A 173 -8.94 -9.49 2.57
C LYS A 173 -8.48 -9.14 3.98
N LEU A 174 -9.13 -9.59 5.05
CA LEU A 174 -8.70 -9.25 6.41
C LEU A 174 -7.27 -9.77 6.66
N ILE A 175 -6.34 -8.85 6.89
CA ILE A 175 -5.00 -9.19 7.39
C ILE A 175 -5.07 -9.23 8.91
N ARG A 176 -4.75 -10.38 9.49
CA ARG A 176 -4.62 -10.56 10.94
C ARG A 176 -3.18 -10.24 11.33
N GLU A 177 -3.01 -9.42 12.37
CA GLU A 177 -1.70 -9.14 12.95
C GLU A 177 -1.11 -10.36 13.67
#